data_AF-A0AA88B1R9-F1
#
_entry.id   AF-A0AA88B1R9-F1
#
_cell.length_a   1.000
_cell.length_b   1.000
_cell.length_c   1.000
_cell.angle_alpha   90.00
_cell.angle_beta   90.00
_cell.angle_gamma   90.00
#
_symmetry.space_group_name_H-M   'P 1'
#
loop_
_entity.id
_entity.type
_entity.pdbx_description
1 polymer ?
#
loop_
_entity_poly.entity_id
_entity_poly.type
_entity_poly.pdbx_seq_one_letter_code
_entity_poly.pdbx_strand_id
1 'polypeptide(L)'
;MLAGGTDRTSVVLEWLMAELMRNPRVMKKVQKEIGRVVGKKPQIDMNDIGRMDYLKCIIKENFRLHLPGPLLVQREISDNISIGGYDVPAKTRLFINAWAIQRDPSTWERPEEFFSERLENNRVDFKGYDFELVPFGVGRRGCPG
;
A
#
# COMPACT_ATOMS: atom_id res chain seq x y z
N MET A 1 8.02 5.55 17.22
CA MET A 1 7.13 4.40 16.95
C MET A 1 5.67 4.80 17.07
N LEU A 2 5.21 5.35 18.21
CA LEU A 2 3.80 5.73 18.43
C LEU A 2 3.21 6.62 17.33
N ALA A 3 3.73 7.83 17.11
CA ALA A 3 3.19 8.73 16.07
C ALA A 3 3.22 8.13 14.66
N GLY A 4 4.32 7.44 14.31
CA GLY A 4 4.46 6.79 13.00
C GLY A 4 3.48 5.64 12.76
N GLY A 5 3.08 4.92 13.82
CA GLY A 5 2.09 3.86 13.73
C GLY A 5 0.65 4.38 13.81
N THR A 6 0.37 5.24 14.78
CA THR A 6 -0.99 5.73 15.06
C THR A 6 -1.55 6.55 13.91
N ASP A 7 -0.90 7.66 13.54
CA ASP A 7 -1.46 8.60 12.57
C ASP A 7 -1.60 7.95 11.18
N ARG A 8 -0.58 7.16 10.78
CA ARG A 8 -0.57 6.47 9.49
C ARG A 8 -1.65 5.40 9.42
N THR A 9 -1.79 4.59 10.46
CA THR A 9 -2.81 3.52 10.49
C THR A 9 -4.22 4.09 10.51
N SER A 10 -4.45 5.18 11.26
CA SER A 10 -5.75 5.87 11.27
C SER A 10 -6.16 6.34 9.88
N VAL A 11 -5.26 6.99 9.13
CA VAL A 11 -5.54 7.45 7.76
C VAL A 11 -5.83 6.27 6.82
N VAL A 12 -5.07 5.17 6.93
CA VAL A 12 -5.31 3.96 6.13
C VAL A 12 -6.70 3.40 6.39
N LEU A 13 -7.09 3.29 7.67
CA LEU A 13 -8.40 2.77 8.05
C LEU A 13 -9.54 3.69 7.60
N GLU A 14 -9.37 5.00 7.72
CA GLU A 14 -10.34 5.99 7.25
C GLU A 14 -10.61 5.86 5.75
N TRP A 15 -9.54 5.86 4.93
CA TRP A 15 -9.66 5.67 3.48
C TRP A 15 -10.22 4.31 3.09
N LEU A 16 -9.80 3.25 3.80
CA LEU A 16 -10.32 1.92 3.56
C LEU A 16 -11.84 1.88 3.76
N MET A 17 -12.34 2.46 4.86
CA MET A 17 -13.77 2.52 5.13
C MET A 17 -14.49 3.40 4.09
N ALA A 18 -13.91 4.54 3.71
CA ALA A 18 -14.46 5.41 2.66
C ALA A 18 -14.59 4.66 1.33
N GLU A 19 -13.57 3.92 0.90
CA GLU A 19 -13.59 3.15 -0.35
C GLU A 19 -14.57 1.98 -0.29
N LEU A 20 -14.67 1.28 0.84
CA LEU A 20 -15.65 0.21 1.00
C LEU A 20 -17.09 0.75 0.93
N MET A 21 -17.36 1.92 1.52
CA MET A 21 -18.68 2.56 1.45
C MET A 21 -19.01 3.05 0.02
N ARG A 22 -18.01 3.57 -0.71
CA ARG A 22 -18.17 4.03 -2.10
C ARG A 22 -18.27 2.89 -3.11
N ASN A 23 -17.75 1.69 -2.76
CA ASN A 23 -17.74 0.51 -3.62
C ASN A 23 -18.54 -0.66 -3.01
N PRO A 24 -19.89 -0.62 -3.03
CA PRO A 24 -20.73 -1.69 -2.46
C PRO A 24 -20.44 -3.09 -3.00
N ARG A 25 -19.95 -3.19 -4.25
CA ARG A 25 -19.51 -4.45 -4.86
C ARG A 25 -18.33 -5.06 -4.09
N VAL A 26 -17.32 -4.26 -3.77
CA VAL A 26 -16.13 -4.68 -3.02
C VAL A 26 -16.53 -5.03 -1.58
N MET A 27 -17.32 -4.18 -0.93
CA MET A 27 -17.84 -4.42 0.43
C MET A 27 -18.58 -5.76 0.53
N LYS A 28 -19.51 -6.05 -0.40
CA LYS A 28 -20.25 -7.32 -0.41
C LYS A 28 -19.33 -8.51 -0.62
N LYS A 29 -18.31 -8.40 -1.49
CA LYS A 29 -17.37 -9.50 -1.78
C LYS A 29 -16.49 -9.81 -0.56
N VAL A 30 -15.98 -8.80 0.14
CA VAL A 30 -15.17 -9.03 1.36
C VAL A 30 -16.00 -9.56 2.52
N GLN A 31 -17.24 -9.08 2.69
CA GLN A 31 -18.16 -9.64 3.68
C GLN A 31 -18.46 -11.13 3.43
N LYS A 32 -18.62 -11.53 2.16
CA LYS A 32 -18.79 -12.94 1.78
C LYS A 32 -17.54 -13.76 2.09
N GLU A 33 -16.34 -13.23 1.83
CA GLU A 33 -15.08 -13.89 2.21
C GLU A 33 -14.98 -14.08 3.72
N ILE A 34 -15.19 -13.02 4.50
CA ILE A 34 -15.14 -13.06 5.96
C ILE A 34 -16.16 -14.09 6.49
N GLY A 35 -17.40 -14.06 5.99
CA GLY A 35 -18.43 -15.03 6.37
C GLY A 35 -18.05 -16.48 6.06
N ARG A 36 -17.36 -16.73 4.94
CA ARG A 36 -16.85 -18.06 4.57
C ARG A 36 -15.69 -18.51 5.48
N VAL A 37 -14.75 -17.61 5.79
CA VAL A 37 -13.51 -17.96 6.53
C VAL A 37 -13.77 -18.09 8.03
N VAL A 38 -14.51 -17.15 8.61
CA VAL A 38 -14.79 -17.07 10.04
C VAL A 38 -16.01 -17.93 10.43
N GLY A 39 -17.02 -18.01 9.55
CA GLY A 39 -18.24 -18.76 9.81
C GLY A 39 -19.00 -18.22 11.01
N LYS A 40 -19.20 -19.09 12.03
CA LYS A 40 -19.89 -18.76 13.29
C LYS A 40 -18.92 -18.54 14.46
N LYS A 41 -17.61 -18.46 14.21
CA LYS A 41 -16.64 -18.24 15.29
C LYS A 41 -16.93 -16.92 16.01
N PRO A 42 -16.81 -16.89 17.34
CA PRO A 42 -17.03 -15.66 18.12
C PRO A 42 -15.90 -14.64 17.95
N GLN A 43 -14.69 -15.08 17.57
CA GLN A 43 -13.51 -14.23 17.43
C GLN A 43 -12.65 -14.67 16.24
N ILE A 44 -12.03 -13.69 15.58
CA ILE A 44 -11.09 -13.87 14.48
C ILE A 44 -9.68 -14.11 15.03
N ASP A 45 -8.98 -15.10 14.49
CA ASP A 45 -7.58 -15.39 14.80
C ASP A 45 -6.64 -15.10 13.61
N MET A 46 -5.33 -15.23 13.82
CA MET A 46 -4.32 -14.98 12.76
C MET A 46 -4.40 -15.99 11.61
N ASN A 47 -4.84 -17.22 11.86
CA ASN A 47 -5.03 -18.23 10.81
C ASN A 47 -6.23 -17.88 9.94
N ASP A 48 -7.28 -17.28 10.51
CA ASP A 48 -8.41 -16.73 9.76
C ASP A 48 -7.94 -15.60 8.84
N ILE A 49 -7.21 -14.62 9.36
CA ILE A 49 -6.65 -13.50 8.56
C ILE A 49 -5.75 -14.04 7.43
N GLY A 50 -4.96 -15.08 7.73
CA GLY A 50 -4.13 -15.79 6.75
C GLY A 50 -4.91 -16.34 5.54
N ARG A 51 -6.21 -16.59 5.68
CA ARG A 51 -7.10 -17.13 4.63
C ARG A 51 -8.01 -16.10 3.96
N MET A 52 -7.91 -14.82 4.34
CA MET A 52 -8.69 -13.71 3.77
C MET A 52 -7.90 -13.04 2.63
N ASP A 53 -7.81 -13.69 1.47
CA ASP A 53 -6.98 -13.23 0.37
C ASP A 53 -7.54 -11.98 -0.32
N TYR A 54 -8.87 -11.88 -0.45
CA TYR A 54 -9.50 -10.69 -1.02
C TYR A 54 -9.38 -9.48 -0.08
N LEU A 55 -9.50 -9.67 1.24
CA LEU A 55 -9.21 -8.61 2.21
C LEU A 55 -7.78 -8.06 2.02
N LYS A 56 -6.78 -8.93 1.83
CA LYS A 56 -5.40 -8.49 1.55
C LYS A 56 -5.31 -7.70 0.24
N CYS A 57 -6.05 -8.10 -0.80
CA CYS A 57 -6.12 -7.35 -2.06
C CYS A 57 -6.68 -5.94 -1.86
N ILE A 58 -7.75 -5.79 -1.06
CA ILE A 58 -8.33 -4.49 -0.75
C ILE A 58 -7.34 -3.61 0.01
N ILE A 59 -6.63 -4.16 1.00
CA ILE A 59 -5.63 -3.41 1.77
C ILE A 59 -4.49 -2.93 0.86
N LYS A 60 -3.99 -3.79 -0.02
CA LYS A 60 -2.96 -3.42 -1.00
C LYS A 60 -3.44 -2.35 -1.97
N GLU A 61 -4.67 -2.45 -2.48
CA GLU A 61 -5.24 -1.43 -3.37
C GLU A 61 -5.46 -0.09 -2.65
N ASN A 62 -5.84 -0.14 -1.37
CA ASN A 62 -5.91 1.07 -0.53
C ASN A 62 -4.54 1.71 -0.34
N PHE A 63 -3.49 0.92 -0.13
CA PHE A 63 -2.12 1.46 -0.10
C PHE A 63 -1.68 2.06 -1.43
N ARG A 64 -2.10 1.47 -2.56
CA ARG A 64 -1.80 1.99 -3.89
C ARG A 64 -2.44 3.37 -4.09
N LEU A 65 -3.73 3.49 -3.81
CA LEU A 65 -4.51 4.70 -4.12
C LEU A 65 -4.36 5.79 -3.04
N HIS A 66 -4.34 5.39 -1.77
CA HIS A 66 -4.47 6.27 -0.59
C HIS A 66 -3.33 6.08 0.42
N LEU A 67 -2.08 6.11 -0.06
CA LEU A 67 -0.93 6.08 0.85
C LEU A 67 -0.89 7.34 1.76
N PRO A 68 -0.78 7.21 3.09
CA PRO A 68 -0.72 8.37 3.99
C PRO A 68 0.53 9.25 3.83
N GLY A 69 1.56 8.76 3.13
CA GLY A 69 2.83 9.45 2.92
C GLY A 69 3.22 9.48 1.45
N PRO A 70 2.60 10.34 0.61
CA PRO A 70 2.75 10.32 -0.85
C PRO A 70 4.19 10.52 -1.35
N LEU A 71 5.03 11.24 -0.57
CA LEU A 71 6.44 11.50 -0.89
C LEU A 71 7.43 10.66 -0.06
N LEU A 72 6.93 9.67 0.68
CA LEU A 72 7.66 8.90 1.69
C LEU A 72 8.42 9.80 2.69
N VAL A 73 9.34 9.21 3.45
CA VAL A 73 10.26 9.97 4.31
C VAL A 73 11.46 10.41 3.48
N GLN A 74 11.74 11.71 3.50
CA GLN A 74 12.87 12.33 2.80
C GLN A 74 14.20 11.61 3.08
N ARG A 75 15.01 11.50 2.03
CA ARG A 75 16.38 10.94 2.10
C ARG A 75 17.39 12.05 1.88
N GLU A 76 18.59 11.85 2.38
CA GLU A 76 19.75 12.70 2.09
C GLU A 76 20.81 11.83 1.44
N ILE A 77 21.33 12.29 0.30
CA ILE A 77 22.40 11.61 -0.43
C ILE A 77 23.71 11.74 0.36
N SER A 78 24.39 10.62 0.61
CA SER A 78 25.64 10.59 1.41
C SER A 78 26.86 11.05 0.61
N ASP A 79 26.95 10.66 -0.65
CA ASP A 79 28.09 10.88 -1.54
C ASP A 79 27.61 11.35 -2.92
N ASN A 80 28.47 11.98 -3.71
CA ASN A 80 28.10 12.34 -5.08
C ASN A 80 27.75 11.08 -5.88
N ILE A 81 26.56 11.05 -6.50
CA ILE A 81 26.06 9.90 -7.28
C ILE A 81 25.46 10.37 -8.60
N SER A 82 25.28 9.43 -9.53
CA SER A 82 24.48 9.65 -10.74
C SER A 82 23.16 8.88 -10.66
N ILE A 83 22.04 9.56 -10.94
CA ILE A 83 20.70 8.95 -10.99
C ILE A 83 20.08 9.29 -12.34
N GLY A 84 19.74 8.28 -13.16
CA GLY A 84 19.09 8.51 -14.45
C GLY A 84 19.89 9.39 -15.42
N GLY A 85 21.22 9.40 -15.30
CA GLY A 85 22.12 10.25 -16.08
C GLY A 85 22.33 11.66 -15.51
N TYR A 86 21.73 12.01 -14.37
CA TYR A 86 21.93 13.28 -13.69
C TYR A 86 22.93 13.15 -12.54
N ASP A 87 23.88 14.08 -12.47
CA ASP A 87 24.79 14.18 -11.32
C ASP A 87 24.08 14.82 -10.13
N VAL A 88 24.06 14.10 -9.01
CA VAL A 88 23.41 14.49 -7.76
C VAL A 88 24.47 14.64 -6.68
N PRO A 89 24.75 15.87 -6.21
CA PRO A 89 25.73 16.11 -5.16
C PRO A 89 25.32 15.47 -3.83
N ALA A 90 26.33 15.15 -3.01
CA ALA A 90 26.14 14.82 -1.61
C ALA A 90 25.33 15.92 -0.90
N LYS A 91 24.59 15.54 0.14
CA LYS A 91 23.68 16.42 0.92
C LYS A 91 22.42 16.87 0.19
N THR A 92 22.20 16.42 -1.05
CA THR A 92 20.92 16.64 -1.73
C THR A 92 19.78 15.91 -1.02
N ARG A 93 18.68 16.62 -0.76
CA ARG A 93 17.43 16.00 -0.27
C ARG A 93 16.70 15.35 -1.43
N LEU A 94 16.33 14.09 -1.24
CA LEU A 94 15.61 13.30 -2.22
C LEU A 94 14.23 12.91 -1.69
N PHE A 95 13.22 13.11 -2.54
CA PHE A 95 11.84 12.71 -2.31
C PHE A 95 11.49 11.60 -3.29
N ILE A 96 10.85 10.54 -2.80
CA ILE A 96 10.36 9.45 -3.65
C ILE A 96 8.87 9.69 -3.81
N ASN A 97 8.43 10.02 -5.02
CA ASN A 97 7.02 10.26 -5.31
C ASN A 97 6.26 8.93 -5.47
N ALA A 98 6.04 8.25 -4.36
CA ALA A 98 5.30 6.98 -4.32
C ALA A 98 3.86 7.14 -4.81
N TRP A 99 3.24 8.32 -4.63
CA TRP A 99 1.93 8.62 -5.20
C TRP A 99 1.93 8.53 -6.73
N ALA A 100 2.93 9.12 -7.40
CA ALA A 100 3.04 9.06 -8.85
C ALA A 100 3.33 7.64 -9.35
N ILE A 101 4.25 6.93 -8.69
CA ILE A 101 4.60 5.53 -9.04
C ILE A 101 3.35 4.63 -8.97
N GLN A 102 2.57 4.73 -7.90
CA GLN A 102 1.41 3.87 -7.65
C GLN A 102 0.18 4.24 -8.50
N ARG A 103 0.25 5.35 -9.27
CA ARG A 103 -0.80 5.83 -10.17
C ARG A 103 -0.32 5.98 -11.61
N ASP A 104 0.85 5.48 -11.93
CA ASP A 104 1.39 5.55 -13.28
C ASP A 104 0.55 4.69 -14.24
N PRO A 105 -0.12 5.26 -15.26
CA PRO A 105 -0.94 4.51 -16.20
C PRO A 105 -0.14 3.52 -17.06
N SER A 106 1.18 3.67 -17.16
CA SER A 106 2.04 2.69 -17.84
C SER A 106 2.21 1.40 -17.05
N THR A 107 2.00 1.47 -15.73
CA THR A 107 2.14 0.35 -14.79
C THR A 107 0.78 -0.19 -14.33
N TRP A 108 -0.17 0.71 -14.07
CA TRP A 108 -1.46 0.40 -13.48
C TRP A 108 -2.60 0.75 -14.46
N GLU A 109 -3.27 -0.28 -15.00
CA GLU A 109 -4.50 -0.09 -15.80
C GLU A 109 -5.56 0.62 -14.94
N ARG A 110 -6.27 1.64 -15.43
CA ARG A 110 -7.27 2.40 -14.66
C ARG A 110 -6.71 2.86 -13.29
N PRO A 111 -5.62 3.65 -13.28
CA PRO A 111 -4.85 3.94 -12.06
C PRO A 111 -5.62 4.76 -11.02
N GLU A 112 -6.63 5.50 -11.44
CA GLU A 112 -7.44 6.35 -10.58
C GLU A 112 -8.63 5.61 -9.95
N GLU A 113 -8.92 4.38 -10.39
CA GLU A 113 -10.03 3.58 -9.88
C GLU A 113 -9.59 2.70 -8.70
N PHE A 114 -10.45 2.59 -7.68
CA PHE A 114 -10.31 1.58 -6.63
C PHE A 114 -10.76 0.22 -7.15
N PHE A 115 -9.81 -0.59 -7.64
CA PHE A 115 -10.10 -1.87 -8.30
C PHE A 115 -9.24 -2.99 -7.72
N SER A 116 -9.68 -3.53 -6.58
CA SER A 116 -8.94 -4.57 -5.83
C SER A 116 -8.76 -5.89 -6.59
N GLU A 117 -9.64 -6.20 -7.55
CA GLU A 117 -9.58 -7.42 -8.34
C GLU A 117 -8.28 -7.55 -9.16
N ARG A 118 -7.61 -6.44 -9.50
CA ARG A 118 -6.32 -6.48 -10.18
C ARG A 118 -5.25 -7.23 -9.38
N LEU A 119 -5.42 -7.30 -8.06
CA LEU A 119 -4.46 -7.92 -7.14
C LEU A 119 -4.83 -9.37 -6.79
N GLU A 120 -5.96 -9.90 -7.26
CA GLU A 120 -6.32 -11.31 -7.06
C GLU A 120 -5.43 -12.25 -7.86
N ASN A 121 -5.02 -11.83 -9.06
CA ASN A 121 -4.15 -12.59 -9.96
C ASN A 121 -2.72 -12.03 -10.06
N ASN A 122 -2.44 -10.91 -9.37
CA ASN A 122 -1.15 -10.25 -9.42
C ASN A 122 -0.35 -10.54 -8.13
N ARG A 123 0.93 -10.85 -8.29
CA ARG A 123 1.85 -11.16 -7.18
C ARG A 123 2.46 -9.93 -6.53
N VAL A 124 2.22 -8.72 -7.07
CA VAL A 124 2.73 -7.46 -6.52
C VAL A 124 2.44 -7.36 -5.02
N ASP A 125 3.49 -7.09 -4.25
CA ASP A 125 3.46 -6.99 -2.80
C ASP A 125 4.29 -5.81 -2.31
N PHE A 126 3.87 -5.21 -1.19
CA PHE A 126 4.55 -4.04 -0.61
C PHE A 126 5.78 -4.42 0.23
N LYS A 127 6.28 -5.65 0.09
CA LYS A 127 7.44 -6.18 0.84
C LYS A 127 8.79 -5.68 0.32
N GLY A 128 8.77 -4.80 -0.68
CA GLY A 128 9.95 -4.10 -1.19
C GLY A 128 10.71 -4.81 -2.30
N TYR A 129 10.09 -5.80 -2.95
CA TYR A 129 10.59 -6.42 -4.18
C TYR A 129 9.88 -5.91 -5.44
N ASP A 130 8.64 -5.41 -5.28
CA ASP A 130 7.85 -4.82 -6.36
C ASP A 130 7.84 -3.29 -6.18
N PHE A 131 8.52 -2.58 -7.07
CA PHE A 131 8.70 -1.13 -6.96
C PHE A 131 7.46 -0.34 -7.37
N GLU A 132 6.47 -1.01 -7.97
CA GLU A 132 5.17 -0.49 -8.36
C GLU A 132 4.27 -0.19 -7.15
N LEU A 133 4.55 -0.83 -6.00
CA LEU A 133 3.78 -0.68 -4.75
C LEU A 133 4.73 -0.53 -3.56
N VAL A 134 5.02 0.73 -3.17
CA VAL A 134 6.04 1.06 -2.15
C VAL A 134 5.50 1.91 -0.99
N PRO A 135 4.34 1.58 -0.38
CA PRO A 135 3.73 2.39 0.67
C PRO A 135 4.58 2.47 1.95
N PHE A 136 5.47 1.50 2.14
CA PHE A 136 6.39 1.41 3.28
C PHE A 136 7.84 1.78 2.93
N GLY A 137 8.08 2.23 1.69
CA GLY A 137 9.43 2.41 1.16
C GLY A 137 10.20 1.10 1.01
N VAL A 138 11.44 1.20 0.53
CA VAL A 138 12.30 0.04 0.21
C VAL A 138 13.73 0.25 0.73
N GLY A 139 14.50 -0.84 0.75
CA GLY A 139 15.92 -0.84 1.11
C GLY A 139 16.20 -0.54 2.59
N ARG A 140 17.38 0.05 2.87
CA ARG A 140 17.94 0.21 4.24
C ARG A 140 17.06 0.96 5.24
N ARG A 141 16.05 1.71 4.79
CA ARG A 141 15.11 2.42 5.67
C ARG A 141 13.67 2.20 5.23
N GLY A 142 13.33 0.98 4.81
CA GLY A 142 11.94 0.55 4.75
C GLY A 142 11.30 0.64 6.14
N CYS A 143 9.97 0.79 6.19
CA CYS A 143 9.23 0.82 7.44
C CYS A 143 9.49 -0.47 8.25
N PRO A 144 9.91 -0.38 9.52
CA PRO A 144 10.15 -1.56 10.36
C PRO A 144 8.90 -2.02 11.12
N GLY A 145 7.78 -1.30 10.99
CA GLY A 145 6.52 -1.58 11.68
C GLY A 145 5.62 -2.56 10.93
#